data_AF-A0A3B5Z275-F1
#
_entry.id   AF-A0A3B5Z275-F1
#
_cell.length_a   1.000
_cell.length_b   1.000
_cell.length_c   1.000
_cell.angle_alpha   90.00
_cell.angle_beta   90.00
_cell.angle_gamma   90.00
#
_symmetry.space_group_name_H-M   'P 1'
#
loop_
_entity.id
_entity.type
_entity.pdbx_description
1 polymer ?
#
loop_
_entity_poly.entity_id
_entity_poly.type
_entity_poly.pdbx_seq_one_letter_code
_entity_poly.pdbx_strand_id
1 'polypeptide(L)'
;MADSTAHPPPAVDQRVQRLATRASIALAAAATLFLVYLVRHVSTSCFRASHTTPLSPFPRNSCDAASRHVLPPDRRLAKLRSSSRWRRLSATLASSLFPPLHGLRLLATSSRVLCLAAGAGNAVDALHAAGVSEVTGIDLVDFPPLVRRADPHRLPFSDGAFDLIFSDDPAGISGALFPARVAAEAERAVRHGGAIALAVDRQQDPAAVAALFKRSRVVDTRAVTLDGSQVRLLIFSE
;
A
#
# COMPACT_ATOMS: atom_id res chain seq x y z
N MET A 1 21.98 -63.59 -33.51
CA MET A 1 23.00 -62.79 -34.22
C MET A 1 22.24 -61.73 -35.01
N ALA A 2 22.14 -60.52 -34.47
CA ALA A 2 21.56 -59.36 -35.13
C ALA A 2 22.36 -58.15 -34.64
N ASP A 3 23.12 -57.58 -35.57
CA ASP A 3 24.13 -56.55 -35.33
C ASP A 3 23.50 -55.15 -35.44
N SER A 4 23.93 -54.25 -34.56
CA SER A 4 23.35 -52.92 -34.37
C SER A 4 24.14 -51.90 -35.19
N THR A 5 23.59 -51.45 -36.32
CA THR A 5 24.22 -50.41 -37.15
C THR A 5 23.79 -49.03 -36.67
N ALA A 6 24.60 -48.39 -35.83
CA ALA A 6 24.53 -46.96 -35.57
C ALA A 6 25.38 -46.21 -36.63
N HIS A 7 24.75 -45.38 -37.45
CA HIS A 7 25.44 -44.49 -38.40
C HIS A 7 26.07 -43.30 -37.66
N PRO A 8 27.34 -42.94 -37.95
CA PRO A 8 27.93 -41.72 -37.42
C PRO A 8 27.34 -40.49 -38.14
N PRO A 9 27.12 -39.37 -37.44
CA PRO A 9 26.60 -38.16 -38.08
C PRO A 9 27.63 -37.59 -39.06
N PRO A 10 27.19 -36.98 -40.18
CA PRO A 10 28.08 -36.45 -41.20
C PRO A 10 28.97 -35.33 -40.62
N ALA A 11 30.27 -35.39 -40.92
CA ALA A 11 31.24 -34.37 -40.54
C ALA A 11 30.92 -33.05 -41.28
N VAL A 12 30.24 -32.13 -40.60
CA VAL A 12 29.98 -30.79 -41.12
C VAL A 12 31.31 -30.05 -41.30
N ASP A 13 31.53 -29.53 -42.50
CA ASP A 13 32.72 -28.77 -42.86
C ASP A 13 32.89 -27.58 -41.88
N GLN A 14 34.03 -27.55 -41.17
CA GLN A 14 34.35 -26.52 -40.18
C GLN A 14 34.29 -25.10 -40.77
N ARG A 15 34.49 -24.93 -42.08
CA ARG A 15 34.36 -23.63 -42.75
C ARG A 15 32.89 -23.20 -42.82
N VAL A 16 31.99 -24.13 -43.15
CA VAL A 16 30.55 -23.91 -43.17
C VAL A 16 30.04 -23.60 -41.77
N GLN A 17 30.49 -24.34 -40.76
CA GLN A 17 30.12 -24.08 -39.36
C GLN A 17 30.55 -22.67 -38.90
N ARG A 18 31.79 -22.25 -39.21
CA ARG A 18 32.29 -20.90 -38.85
C ARG A 18 31.52 -19.79 -39.56
N LEU A 19 31.18 -19.97 -40.83
CA LEU A 19 30.36 -19.02 -41.60
C LEU A 19 28.96 -18.90 -41.01
N ALA A 20 28.31 -20.03 -40.69
CA ALA A 20 27.01 -20.06 -40.05
C ALA A 20 27.02 -19.36 -38.67
N THR A 21 28.05 -19.60 -37.85
CA THR A 21 28.19 -18.93 -36.54
C THR A 21 28.38 -17.42 -36.71
N ARG A 22 29.20 -16.95 -37.65
CA ARG A 22 29.40 -15.52 -37.90
C ARG A 22 28.12 -14.84 -38.40
N ALA A 23 27.39 -15.49 -39.31
CA ALA A 23 26.10 -15.00 -39.79
C ALA A 23 25.07 -14.93 -38.66
N SER A 24 25.01 -15.95 -37.79
CA SER A 24 24.14 -15.97 -36.62
C SER A 24 24.45 -14.83 -35.63
N ILE A 25 25.73 -14.58 -35.34
CA ILE A 25 26.15 -13.47 -34.48
C ILE A 25 25.75 -12.11 -35.10
N ALA A 26 25.98 -11.94 -36.41
CA ALA A 26 25.63 -10.70 -37.10
C ALA A 26 24.11 -10.44 -37.08
N LEU A 27 23.30 -11.47 -37.33
CA LEU A 27 21.84 -11.38 -37.25
C LEU A 27 21.35 -11.07 -35.83
N ALA A 28 21.93 -11.71 -34.80
CA ALA A 28 21.59 -11.45 -33.42
C ALA A 28 21.94 -10.00 -33.00
N ALA A 29 23.10 -9.50 -33.44
CA ALA A 29 23.51 -8.13 -33.19
C ALA A 29 22.58 -7.11 -33.90
N ALA A 30 22.24 -7.36 -35.17
CA ALA A 30 21.29 -6.52 -35.91
C ALA A 30 19.90 -6.51 -35.28
N ALA A 31 19.38 -7.67 -34.86
CA ALA A 31 18.10 -7.79 -34.17
C ALA A 31 18.11 -7.06 -32.83
N THR A 32 19.21 -7.15 -32.07
CA THR A 32 19.37 -6.46 -30.79
C THR A 32 19.43 -4.95 -30.98
N LEU A 33 20.19 -4.46 -31.96
CA LEU A 33 20.24 -3.04 -32.31
C LEU A 33 18.88 -2.52 -32.75
N PHE A 34 18.14 -3.28 -33.56
CA PHE A 34 16.78 -2.94 -33.97
C PHE A 34 15.81 -2.92 -32.79
N LEU A 35 15.89 -3.89 -31.87
CA LEU A 35 15.09 -3.90 -30.65
C LEU A 35 15.40 -2.69 -29.76
N VAL A 36 16.68 -2.36 -29.56
CA VAL A 36 17.10 -1.17 -28.79
C VAL A 36 16.62 0.12 -29.47
N TYR A 37 16.69 0.18 -30.80
CA TYR A 37 16.15 1.29 -31.58
C TYR A 37 14.64 1.43 -31.39
N LEU A 38 13.88 0.33 -31.52
CA LEU A 38 12.43 0.34 -31.26
C LEU A 38 12.13 0.77 -29.82
N VAL A 39 12.80 0.24 -28.80
CA VAL A 39 12.55 0.62 -27.40
C VAL A 39 12.84 2.10 -27.16
N ARG A 40 13.89 2.66 -27.78
CA ARG A 40 14.24 4.08 -27.65
C ARG A 40 13.34 5.02 -28.44
N HIS A 41 12.81 4.57 -29.58
CA HIS A 41 11.97 5.40 -30.46
C HIS A 41 10.45 5.18 -30.29
N VAL A 42 9.98 4.09 -29.67
CA VAL A 42 8.57 3.89 -29.32
C VAL A 42 8.06 4.99 -28.38
N SER A 43 8.95 5.62 -27.60
CA SER A 43 8.65 6.81 -26.79
C SER A 43 8.19 8.02 -27.62
N THR A 44 8.45 8.05 -28.94
CA THR A 44 8.08 9.15 -29.84
C THR A 44 6.74 8.96 -30.54
N SER A 45 6.15 7.76 -30.50
CA SER A 45 4.92 7.45 -31.27
C SER A 45 3.62 7.52 -30.47
N CYS A 46 3.67 7.67 -29.14
CA CYS A 46 2.47 7.97 -28.38
C CYS A 46 2.13 9.46 -28.57
N PHE A 47 1.22 9.75 -29.51
CA PHE A 47 0.70 11.10 -29.69
C PHE A 47 0.03 11.57 -28.39
N ARG A 48 0.45 12.73 -27.88
CA ARG A 48 -0.16 13.33 -26.70
C ARG A 48 -1.60 13.70 -27.06
N ALA A 49 -2.55 12.87 -26.66
CA ALA A 49 -3.96 13.19 -26.84
C ALA A 49 -4.26 14.48 -26.06
N SER A 50 -4.75 15.51 -26.77
CA SER A 50 -5.17 16.80 -26.22
C SER A 50 -6.46 16.66 -25.42
N HIS A 51 -6.45 15.87 -24.34
CA HIS A 51 -7.59 15.72 -23.45
C HIS A 51 -7.41 16.64 -22.24
N THR A 52 -7.96 17.84 -22.35
CA THR A 52 -8.12 18.80 -21.26
C THR A 52 -9.52 18.65 -20.64
N THR A 53 -9.82 17.56 -19.94
CA THR A 53 -11.08 17.47 -19.15
C THR A 53 -11.05 16.36 -18.07
N PRO A 54 -11.81 16.53 -16.97
CA PRO A 54 -11.68 15.75 -15.73
C PRO A 54 -12.29 14.34 -15.76
N LEU A 55 -12.79 13.88 -16.91
CA LEU A 55 -13.45 12.59 -17.13
C LEU A 55 -12.79 11.86 -18.30
N SER A 56 -11.46 11.68 -18.24
CA SER A 56 -10.80 10.81 -19.20
C SER A 56 -11.31 9.36 -18.99
N PRO A 57 -11.77 8.66 -20.03
CA PRO A 57 -12.21 7.26 -19.92
C PRO A 57 -11.07 6.37 -19.38
N PHE A 58 -11.32 5.12 -18.98
CA PHE A 58 -10.22 4.21 -18.63
C PHE A 58 -9.27 4.03 -19.84
N PRO A 59 -7.94 4.02 -19.68
CA PRO A 59 -7.01 3.88 -20.80
C PRO A 59 -7.26 2.57 -21.53
N ARG A 60 -7.33 2.59 -22.87
CA ARG A 60 -7.59 1.40 -23.69
C ARG A 60 -6.32 0.65 -24.06
N ASN A 61 -5.19 1.36 -24.07
CA ASN A 61 -3.89 0.84 -24.44
C ASN A 61 -2.79 1.55 -23.63
N SER A 62 -1.55 1.06 -23.75
CA SER A 62 -0.40 1.61 -23.03
C SER A 62 -0.05 3.05 -23.42
N CYS A 63 -0.31 3.47 -24.66
CA CYS A 63 -0.11 4.87 -25.06
C CYS A 63 -1.13 5.82 -24.42
N ASP A 64 -2.41 5.44 -24.35
CA ASP A 64 -3.46 6.20 -23.66
C ASP A 64 -3.20 6.33 -22.16
N ALA A 65 -2.51 5.35 -21.56
CA ALA A 65 -2.09 5.40 -20.17
C ALA A 65 -0.87 6.35 -20.00
N ALA A 66 0.14 6.19 -20.87
CA ALA A 66 1.37 6.99 -20.83
C ALA A 66 1.15 8.46 -21.18
N SER A 67 0.17 8.78 -22.03
CA SER A 67 -0.14 10.16 -22.44
C SER A 67 -0.91 10.95 -21.38
N ARG A 68 -1.36 10.31 -20.29
CA ARG A 68 -2.15 10.99 -19.25
C ARG A 68 -1.31 11.95 -18.45
N HIS A 69 -1.91 13.10 -18.17
CA HIS A 69 -1.33 14.04 -17.24
C HIS A 69 -1.35 13.45 -15.82
N VAL A 70 -0.17 13.26 -15.23
CA VAL A 70 -0.06 12.90 -13.82
C VAL A 70 -0.57 14.07 -12.98
N LEU A 71 -1.67 13.87 -12.26
CA LEU A 71 -2.21 14.90 -11.38
C LEU A 71 -1.29 15.10 -10.18
N PRO A 72 -0.96 16.36 -9.83
CA PRO A 72 -0.27 16.68 -8.58
C PRO A 72 -0.99 16.06 -7.37
N PRO A 73 -0.25 15.65 -6.32
CA PRO A 73 -0.82 15.02 -5.13
C PRO A 73 -2.00 15.79 -4.54
N ASP A 74 -1.87 17.11 -4.38
CA ASP A 74 -2.92 17.94 -3.78
C ASP A 74 -4.22 17.94 -4.59
N ARG A 75 -4.13 17.96 -5.93
CA ARG A 75 -5.31 17.89 -6.80
C ARG A 75 -5.98 16.52 -6.74
N ARG A 76 -5.19 15.45 -6.63
CA ARG A 76 -5.70 14.08 -6.47
C ARG A 76 -6.43 13.93 -5.15
N LEU A 77 -5.82 14.42 -4.06
CA LEU A 77 -6.42 14.41 -2.73
C LEU A 77 -7.70 15.25 -2.69
N ALA A 78 -7.69 16.48 -3.23
CA ALA A 78 -8.87 17.33 -3.32
C ALA A 78 -10.03 16.64 -4.05
N LYS A 79 -9.72 15.91 -5.14
CA LYS A 79 -10.72 15.10 -5.85
C LYS A 79 -11.29 13.99 -4.96
N LEU A 80 -10.46 13.24 -4.23
CA LEU A 80 -10.94 12.19 -3.31
C LEU A 80 -11.78 12.78 -2.17
N ARG A 81 -11.33 13.86 -1.55
CA ARG A 81 -12.06 14.61 -0.50
C ARG A 81 -13.44 15.07 -0.95
N SER A 82 -13.60 15.41 -2.23
CA SER A 82 -14.90 15.81 -2.80
C SER A 82 -15.90 14.66 -2.90
N SER A 83 -15.45 13.40 -2.81
CA SER A 83 -16.32 12.24 -2.93
C SER A 83 -17.26 12.09 -1.73
N SER A 84 -18.46 11.55 -1.97
CA SER A 84 -19.42 11.28 -0.89
C SER A 84 -18.91 10.23 0.10
N ARG A 85 -18.16 9.23 -0.40
CA ARG A 85 -17.52 8.19 0.41
C ARG A 85 -16.54 8.79 1.41
N TRP A 86 -15.63 9.67 0.97
CA TRP A 86 -14.66 10.34 1.85
C TRP A 86 -15.36 11.10 2.97
N ARG A 87 -16.31 11.99 2.62
CA ARG A 87 -17.05 12.79 3.60
C ARG A 87 -17.81 11.93 4.62
N ARG A 88 -18.47 10.84 4.17
CA ARG A 88 -19.15 9.91 5.07
C ARG A 88 -18.18 9.22 6.00
N LEU A 89 -17.08 8.68 5.48
CA LEU A 89 -16.08 7.99 6.31
C LEU A 89 -15.47 8.94 7.33
N SER A 90 -15.03 10.14 6.94
CA SER A 90 -14.52 11.15 7.87
C SER A 90 -15.53 11.50 8.98
N ALA A 91 -16.81 11.67 8.63
CA ALA A 91 -17.86 11.94 9.61
C ALA A 91 -18.07 10.76 10.57
N THR A 92 -18.05 9.52 10.06
CA THR A 92 -18.17 8.30 10.89
C THR A 92 -16.99 8.13 11.84
N LEU A 93 -15.75 8.37 11.37
CA LEU A 93 -14.56 8.34 12.21
C LEU A 93 -14.69 9.34 13.37
N ALA A 94 -15.06 10.57 13.05
CA ALA A 94 -15.23 11.65 14.02
C ALA A 94 -16.38 11.41 15.04
N SER A 95 -17.47 10.78 14.61
CA SER A 95 -18.64 10.56 15.49
C SER A 95 -18.60 9.24 16.26
N SER A 96 -17.86 8.23 15.77
CA SER A 96 -17.95 6.86 16.29
C SER A 96 -16.63 6.31 16.82
N LEU A 97 -15.48 6.68 16.25
CA LEU A 97 -14.17 6.16 16.67
C LEU A 97 -13.43 7.10 17.61
N PHE A 98 -13.48 8.41 17.37
CA PHE A 98 -12.71 9.37 18.18
C PHE A 98 -13.32 9.65 19.57
N PRO A 99 -14.66 9.73 19.74
CA PRO A 99 -15.25 9.98 21.06
C PRO A 99 -14.87 8.98 22.15
N PRO A 100 -14.87 7.65 21.93
CA PRO A 100 -14.41 6.72 22.96
C PRO A 100 -12.91 6.92 23.29
N LEU A 101 -12.07 7.22 22.29
CA LEU A 101 -10.65 7.49 22.51
C LEU A 101 -10.42 8.77 23.33
N HIS A 102 -11.20 9.83 23.08
CA HIS A 102 -11.19 11.04 23.91
C HIS A 102 -11.72 10.78 25.32
N GLY A 103 -12.82 10.03 25.46
CA GLY A 103 -13.41 9.69 26.75
C GLY A 103 -12.46 8.90 27.66
N LEU A 104 -11.65 8.02 27.06
CA LEU A 104 -10.59 7.26 27.74
C LEU A 104 -9.29 8.06 27.91
N ARG A 105 -9.24 9.33 27.46
CA ARG A 105 -8.04 10.19 27.47
C ARG A 105 -6.84 9.62 26.69
N LEU A 106 -7.12 8.81 25.66
CA LEU A 106 -6.13 8.22 24.77
C LEU A 106 -5.88 9.08 23.52
N LEU A 107 -6.81 9.98 23.21
CA LEU A 107 -6.69 10.94 22.13
C LEU A 107 -6.89 12.37 22.67
N ALA A 108 -5.97 13.26 22.34
CA ALA A 108 -6.03 14.69 22.61
C ALA A 108 -5.54 15.46 21.38
N THR A 109 -5.83 16.77 21.34
CA THR A 109 -5.37 17.68 20.29
C THR A 109 -3.84 17.67 20.13
N SER A 110 -3.11 17.50 21.24
CA SER A 110 -1.64 17.43 21.28
C SER A 110 -1.09 16.01 21.11
N SER A 111 -1.94 15.00 20.90
CA SER A 111 -1.48 13.62 20.75
C SER A 111 -0.73 13.45 19.43
N ARG A 112 0.39 12.73 19.50
CA ARG A 112 1.09 12.25 18.32
C ARG A 112 0.55 10.90 17.91
N VAL A 113 -0.07 10.83 16.73
CA VAL A 113 -0.81 9.66 16.25
C VAL A 113 -0.13 9.03 15.04
N LEU A 114 0.00 7.70 15.03
CA LEU A 114 0.38 6.93 13.84
C LEU A 114 -0.83 6.17 13.30
N CYS A 115 -1.25 6.47 12.07
CA CYS A 115 -2.23 5.67 11.34
C CYS A 115 -1.52 4.57 10.53
N LEU A 116 -1.74 3.31 10.89
CA LEU A 116 -1.33 2.13 10.13
C LEU A 116 -2.35 1.83 9.03
N ALA A 117 -1.92 1.17 7.95
CA ALA A 117 -2.79 0.82 6.81
C ALA A 117 -3.66 2.00 6.36
N ALA A 118 -3.06 3.20 6.29
CA ALA A 118 -3.80 4.45 6.16
C ALA A 118 -4.47 4.62 4.79
N GLY A 119 -4.15 3.77 3.82
CA GLY A 119 -4.65 3.82 2.45
C GLY A 119 -4.41 5.19 1.82
N ALA A 120 -5.49 5.88 1.45
CA ALA A 120 -5.43 7.24 0.91
C ALA A 120 -5.38 8.34 1.99
N GLY A 121 -5.43 7.98 3.28
CA GLY A 121 -5.31 8.90 4.41
C GLY A 121 -6.63 9.43 4.99
N ASN A 122 -7.75 8.70 4.88
CA ASN A 122 -9.03 9.15 5.44
C ASN A 122 -8.95 9.39 6.95
N ALA A 123 -8.35 8.46 7.71
CA ALA A 123 -8.11 8.62 9.14
C ALA A 123 -7.22 9.81 9.48
N VAL A 124 -6.13 9.97 8.72
CA VAL A 124 -5.20 11.10 8.89
C VAL A 124 -5.93 12.43 8.72
N ASP A 125 -6.71 12.55 7.64
CA ASP A 125 -7.50 13.73 7.34
C ASP A 125 -8.57 14.01 8.40
N ALA A 126 -9.25 12.96 8.87
CA ALA A 126 -10.28 13.08 9.90
C ALA A 126 -9.69 13.49 11.26
N LEU A 127 -8.53 12.96 11.64
CA LEU A 127 -7.83 13.35 12.88
C LEU A 127 -7.36 14.81 12.83
N HIS A 128 -6.81 15.26 11.69
CA HIS A 128 -6.49 16.67 11.50
C HIS A 128 -7.74 17.55 11.58
N ALA A 129 -8.86 17.14 10.96
CA ALA A 129 -10.12 17.85 11.03
C ALA A 129 -10.71 17.89 12.46
N ALA A 130 -10.41 16.88 13.27
CA ALA A 130 -10.75 16.83 14.70
C ALA A 130 -9.77 17.64 15.59
N GLY A 131 -8.76 18.29 14.99
CA GLY A 131 -7.82 19.19 15.66
C GLY A 131 -6.54 18.54 16.16
N VAL A 132 -6.31 17.25 15.91
CA VAL A 132 -5.05 16.59 16.28
C VAL A 132 -3.93 17.15 15.39
N SER A 133 -2.88 17.72 15.98
CA SER A 133 -1.85 18.44 15.22
C SER A 133 -0.80 17.52 14.60
N GLU A 134 -0.43 16.43 15.26
CA GLU A 134 0.67 15.56 14.84
C GLU A 134 0.16 14.18 14.42
N VAL A 135 -0.28 14.05 13.16
CA VAL A 135 -0.75 12.78 12.61
C VAL A 135 0.17 12.30 11.49
N THR A 136 0.68 11.09 11.62
CA THR A 136 1.43 10.40 10.57
C THR A 136 0.57 9.29 9.99
N GLY A 137 0.34 9.28 8.67
CA GLY A 137 -0.17 8.10 7.96
C GLY A 137 0.94 7.28 7.32
N ILE A 138 0.89 5.96 7.46
CA ILE A 138 1.73 5.05 6.68
C ILE A 138 0.93 3.97 5.97
N ASP A 139 1.46 3.52 4.84
CA ASP A 139 0.97 2.35 4.11
C ASP A 139 2.11 1.76 3.24
N LEU A 140 1.93 0.57 2.67
CA LEU A 140 2.86 -0.05 1.72
C LEU A 140 2.97 0.73 0.41
N VAL A 141 1.92 1.48 0.07
CA VAL A 141 1.85 2.38 -1.10
C VAL A 141 1.63 3.80 -0.61
N ASP A 142 2.44 4.75 -1.08
CA ASP A 142 2.30 6.15 -0.69
C ASP A 142 1.05 6.82 -1.29
N PHE A 143 0.50 7.76 -0.53
CA PHE A 143 -0.55 8.66 -0.99
C PHE A 143 -0.29 10.07 -0.44
N PRO A 144 0.67 10.81 -1.03
CA PRO A 144 0.99 12.15 -0.56
C PRO A 144 -0.20 13.12 -0.75
N PRO A 145 -0.31 14.17 0.09
CA PRO A 145 0.58 14.47 1.23
C PRO A 145 0.27 13.69 2.52
N LEU A 146 -0.83 12.92 2.59
CA LEU A 146 -1.31 12.36 3.87
C LEU A 146 -0.61 11.08 4.31
N VAL A 147 -0.17 10.27 3.34
CA VAL A 147 0.36 8.92 3.62
C VAL A 147 1.72 8.78 2.97
N ARG A 148 2.70 8.38 3.79
CA ARG A 148 4.04 8.02 3.34
C ARG A 148 4.22 6.50 3.29
N ARG A 149 5.07 6.04 2.38
CA ARG A 149 5.38 4.63 2.27
C ARG A 149 6.20 4.13 3.47
N ALA A 150 5.77 3.06 4.11
CA ALA A 150 6.55 2.33 5.11
C ALA A 150 6.10 0.86 5.22
N ASP A 151 7.01 -0.02 5.68
CA ASP A 151 6.67 -1.41 5.98
C ASP A 151 6.14 -1.51 7.43
N PRO A 152 4.90 -1.97 7.66
CA PRO A 152 4.35 -2.11 9.00
C PRO A 152 5.05 -3.19 9.83
N HIS A 153 5.83 -4.09 9.22
CA HIS A 153 6.62 -5.09 9.94
C HIS A 153 7.95 -4.54 10.47
N ARG A 154 8.34 -3.33 10.08
CA ARG A 154 9.53 -2.62 10.57
C ARG A 154 9.33 -1.11 10.43
N LEU A 155 8.66 -0.53 11.42
CA LEU A 155 8.31 0.89 11.41
C LEU A 155 9.57 1.78 11.51
N PRO A 156 9.69 2.82 10.68
CA PRO A 156 10.85 3.72 10.66
C PRO A 156 10.77 4.78 11.77
N PHE A 157 10.37 4.38 12.98
CA PHE A 157 10.18 5.24 14.14
C PHE A 157 10.91 4.69 15.35
N SER A 158 11.36 5.57 16.23
CA SER A 158 11.94 5.20 17.52
C SER A 158 10.90 4.54 18.42
N ASP A 159 11.38 3.84 19.43
CA ASP A 159 10.53 3.28 20.48
C ASP A 159 9.79 4.41 21.20
N GLY A 160 8.53 4.18 21.55
CA GLY A 160 7.70 5.16 22.25
C GLY A 160 7.49 6.49 21.52
N ALA A 161 7.58 6.50 20.20
CA ALA A 161 7.45 7.70 19.39
C ALA A 161 6.02 8.29 19.38
N PHE A 162 4.97 7.51 19.64
CA PHE A 162 3.57 7.94 19.49
C PHE A 162 2.76 7.74 20.77
N ASP A 163 1.77 8.62 20.98
CA ASP A 163 0.77 8.49 22.04
C ASP A 163 -0.30 7.45 21.70
N LEU A 164 -0.66 7.40 20.41
CA LEU A 164 -1.70 6.52 19.89
C LEU A 164 -1.27 5.91 18.56
N ILE A 165 -1.39 4.59 18.45
CA ILE A 165 -1.36 3.89 17.17
C ILE A 165 -2.81 3.58 16.77
N PHE A 166 -3.20 3.93 15.55
CA PHE A 166 -4.58 3.85 15.08
C PHE A 166 -4.65 3.13 13.73
N SER A 167 -5.72 2.37 13.49
CA SER A 167 -6.04 1.81 12.17
C SER A 167 -7.56 1.79 11.99
N ASP A 168 -8.08 2.43 10.95
CA ASP A 168 -9.47 2.33 10.53
C ASP A 168 -9.73 1.21 9.51
N ASP A 169 -8.68 0.58 8.99
CA ASP A 169 -8.79 -0.57 8.09
C ASP A 169 -9.04 -1.89 8.88
N PRO A 170 -10.20 -2.56 8.68
CA PRO A 170 -10.53 -3.85 9.31
C PRO A 170 -9.57 -5.00 8.95
N ALA A 171 -8.84 -4.86 7.84
CA ALA A 171 -7.83 -5.80 7.38
C ALA A 171 -6.40 -5.36 7.70
N GLY A 172 -6.20 -4.20 8.35
CA GLY A 172 -4.87 -3.63 8.56
C GLY A 172 -3.91 -4.53 9.35
N ILE A 173 -4.44 -5.31 10.30
CA ILE A 173 -3.66 -6.29 11.06
C ILE A 173 -3.76 -7.71 10.50
N SER A 174 -4.95 -8.17 10.15
CA SER A 174 -5.20 -9.57 9.74
C SER A 174 -4.84 -9.84 8.28
N GLY A 175 -4.83 -8.82 7.44
CA GLY A 175 -4.35 -8.87 6.07
C GLY A 175 -2.82 -8.78 5.95
N ALA A 176 -2.11 -8.50 7.05
CA ALA A 176 -0.65 -8.46 7.05
C ALA A 176 -0.05 -9.86 6.89
N LEU A 177 1.09 -9.94 6.20
CA LEU A 177 1.80 -11.21 6.01
C LEU A 177 2.32 -11.79 7.34
N PHE A 178 2.75 -10.92 8.26
CA PHE A 178 3.16 -11.31 9.61
C PHE A 178 2.46 -10.45 10.68
N PRO A 179 1.19 -10.74 11.01
CA PRO A 179 0.39 -9.91 11.93
C PRO A 179 1.04 -9.72 13.31
N ALA A 180 1.68 -10.77 13.84
CA ALA A 180 2.39 -10.68 15.12
C ALA A 180 3.59 -9.72 15.10
N ARG A 181 4.24 -9.52 13.93
CA ARG A 181 5.32 -8.53 13.80
C ARG A 181 4.77 -7.11 13.73
N VAL A 182 3.65 -6.91 13.03
CA VAL A 182 2.97 -5.61 13.00
C VAL A 182 2.49 -5.23 14.40
N ALA A 183 1.91 -6.18 15.15
CA ALA A 183 1.51 -5.97 16.55
C ALA A 183 2.71 -5.60 17.43
N ALA A 184 3.82 -6.34 17.33
CA ALA A 184 5.03 -6.05 18.08
C ALA A 184 5.61 -4.65 17.77
N GLU A 185 5.58 -4.23 16.50
CA GLU A 185 6.02 -2.89 16.08
C GLU A 185 5.07 -1.80 16.56
N ALA A 186 3.76 -2.03 16.55
CA ALA A 186 2.78 -1.10 17.14
C ALA A 186 3.02 -0.92 18.64
N GLU A 187 3.23 -2.01 19.37
CA GLU A 187 3.60 -1.97 20.80
C GLU A 187 4.97 -1.31 21.04
N ARG A 188 5.89 -1.36 20.07
CA ARG A 188 7.22 -0.75 20.22
C ARG A 188 7.15 0.76 19.98
N ALA A 189 6.37 1.16 18.98
CA ALA A 189 6.25 2.55 18.57
C ALA A 189 5.33 3.37 19.50
N VAL A 190 4.40 2.72 20.21
CA VAL A 190 3.58 3.40 21.23
C VAL A 190 4.40 3.64 22.50
N ARG A 191 4.26 4.80 23.12
CA ARG A 191 4.92 5.10 24.40
C ARG A 191 4.29 4.33 25.54
N HIS A 192 5.02 4.19 26.65
CA HIS A 192 4.44 3.72 27.91
C HIS A 192 3.24 4.56 28.33
N GLY A 193 2.15 3.89 28.68
CA GLY A 193 0.85 4.50 28.98
C GLY A 193 0.16 5.17 27.79
N GLY A 194 0.61 4.91 26.56
CA GLY A 194 -0.13 5.18 25.32
C GLY A 194 -1.08 4.03 24.97
N ALA A 195 -1.72 4.11 23.82
CA ALA A 195 -2.68 3.09 23.38
C ALA A 195 -2.56 2.69 21.91
N ILE A 196 -3.14 1.54 21.59
CA ILE A 196 -3.30 1.05 20.22
C ILE A 196 -4.79 0.82 20.00
N ALA A 197 -5.37 1.42 18.95
CA ALA A 197 -6.78 1.31 18.63
C ALA A 197 -6.97 0.83 17.19
N LEU A 198 -7.52 -0.38 17.04
CA LEU A 198 -7.61 -1.07 15.75
C LEU A 198 -9.06 -1.39 15.42
N ALA A 199 -9.53 -0.93 14.26
CA ALA A 199 -10.71 -1.49 13.63
C ALA A 199 -10.38 -2.90 13.13
N VAL A 200 -11.21 -3.88 13.48
CA VAL A 200 -11.13 -5.25 13.00
C VAL A 200 -12.47 -5.69 12.42
N ASP A 201 -12.42 -6.55 11.41
CA ASP A 201 -13.64 -7.11 10.83
C ASP A 201 -14.43 -7.87 11.91
N ARG A 202 -15.76 -7.70 11.91
CA ARG A 202 -16.64 -8.36 12.90
C ARG A 202 -16.61 -9.89 12.80
N GLN A 203 -16.16 -10.46 11.70
CA GLN A 203 -15.99 -11.91 11.53
C GLN A 203 -14.69 -12.43 12.16
N GLN A 204 -13.72 -11.56 12.45
CA GLN A 204 -12.48 -11.97 13.11
C GLN A 204 -12.71 -12.18 14.61
N ASP A 205 -12.16 -13.27 15.14
CA ASP A 205 -12.16 -13.51 16.58
C ASP A 205 -11.30 -12.44 17.29
N PRO A 206 -11.90 -11.60 18.16
CA PRO A 206 -11.15 -10.57 18.88
C PRO A 206 -10.08 -11.18 19.81
N ALA A 207 -10.27 -12.40 20.31
CA ALA A 207 -9.27 -13.07 21.14
C ALA A 207 -8.03 -13.46 20.32
N ALA A 208 -8.23 -13.94 19.10
CA ALA A 208 -7.13 -14.24 18.17
C ALA A 208 -6.32 -12.99 17.80
N VAL A 209 -7.00 -11.85 17.56
CA VAL A 209 -6.30 -10.57 17.33
C VAL A 209 -5.56 -10.15 18.60
N ALA A 210 -6.21 -10.22 19.76
CA ALA A 210 -5.60 -9.83 21.03
C ALA A 210 -4.35 -10.66 21.36
N ALA A 211 -4.34 -11.95 21.03
CA ALA A 211 -3.20 -12.84 21.24
C ALA A 211 -1.93 -12.45 20.44
N LEU A 212 -2.05 -11.59 19.42
CA LEU A 212 -0.90 -11.04 18.69
C LEU A 212 -0.11 -10.03 19.54
N PHE A 213 -0.78 -9.37 20.49
CA PHE A 213 -0.23 -8.32 21.35
C PHE A 213 0.28 -8.94 22.65
N LYS A 214 1.59 -8.84 22.89
CA LYS A 214 2.24 -9.54 24.01
C LYS A 214 2.50 -8.64 25.22
N ARG A 215 2.53 -7.32 25.00
CA ARG A 215 2.84 -6.30 26.02
C ARG A 215 1.62 -5.46 26.37
N SER A 216 0.56 -5.53 25.58
CA SER A 216 -0.67 -4.80 25.79
C SER A 216 -1.87 -5.73 25.88
N ARG A 217 -2.94 -5.27 26.53
CA ARG A 217 -4.22 -6.00 26.69
C ARG A 217 -5.38 -5.15 26.22
N VAL A 218 -6.45 -5.80 25.77
CA VAL A 218 -7.69 -5.10 25.40
C VAL A 218 -8.31 -4.48 26.66
N VAL A 219 -8.49 -3.17 26.65
CA VAL A 219 -9.14 -2.40 27.72
C VAL A 219 -10.57 -1.99 27.38
N ASP A 220 -10.91 -1.91 26.10
CA ASP A 220 -12.27 -1.64 25.65
C ASP A 220 -12.51 -2.24 24.26
N THR A 221 -13.77 -2.52 23.94
CA THR A 221 -14.20 -2.99 22.63
C THR A 221 -15.52 -2.34 22.25
N ARG A 222 -15.58 -1.74 21.05
CA ARG A 222 -16.78 -1.05 20.56
C ARG A 222 -17.21 -1.60 19.20
N ALA A 223 -18.49 -1.92 19.05
CA ALA A 223 -19.06 -2.20 17.74
C ALA A 223 -19.30 -0.88 17.00
N VAL A 224 -18.82 -0.79 15.76
CA VAL A 224 -18.90 0.43 14.94
C VAL A 224 -19.22 0.05 13.51
N THR A 225 -19.98 0.89 12.80
CA THR A 225 -20.21 0.73 11.36
C THR A 225 -19.30 1.68 10.61
N LEU A 226 -18.31 1.17 9.86
CA LEU A 226 -17.44 1.95 8.99
C LEU A 226 -17.82 1.73 7.53
N ASP A 227 -18.25 2.80 6.85
CA ASP A 227 -18.61 2.76 5.43
C ASP A 227 -19.59 1.62 5.07
N GLY A 228 -20.59 1.41 5.93
CA GLY A 228 -21.60 0.35 5.77
C GLY A 228 -21.16 -1.05 6.23
N SER A 229 -19.88 -1.23 6.57
CA SER A 229 -19.34 -2.48 7.11
C SER A 229 -19.35 -2.47 8.63
N GLN A 230 -19.79 -3.56 9.24
CA GLN A 230 -19.76 -3.73 10.68
C GLN A 230 -18.37 -4.16 11.13
N VAL A 231 -17.76 -3.38 12.02
CA VAL A 231 -16.41 -3.60 12.55
C VAL A 231 -16.43 -3.56 14.07
N ARG A 232 -15.36 -4.04 14.70
CA ARG A 232 -15.09 -3.85 16.13
C ARG A 232 -13.84 -2.99 16.29
N LEU A 233 -13.92 -1.92 17.05
CA LEU A 233 -12.76 -1.18 17.52
C LEU A 233 -12.22 -1.88 18.77
N LEU A 234 -11.04 -2.46 18.69
CA LEU A 234 -10.30 -3.00 19.83
C LEU A 234 -9.33 -1.93 20.33
N ILE A 235 -9.39 -1.61 21.61
CA ILE A 235 -8.50 -0.64 22.25
C ILE A 235 -7.59 -1.38 23.21
N PHE A 236 -6.28 -1.25 23.00
CA PHE A 236 -5.22 -1.87 23.77
C PHE A 236 -4.46 -0.83 24.58
N SER A 237 -4.05 -1.21 25.78
CA SER A 237 -3.13 -0.47 26.65
C SER A 237 -2.22 -1.44 27.38
N GLU A 238 -1.04 -0.99 27.78
CA GLU A 238 -0.19 -1.68 28.78
C GLU A 238 -0.89 -1.79 30.15
#